data_AF-A0A3S4GYE2-F1
#
_entry.id   AF-A0A3S4GYE2-F1
#
_cell.length_a   1.000
_cell.length_b   1.000
_cell.length_c   1.000
_cell.angle_alpha   90.00
_cell.angle_beta   90.00
_cell.angle_gamma   90.00
#
_symmetry.space_group_name_H-M   'P 1'
#
loop_
_entity.id
_entity.type
_entity.pdbx_description
1 polymer ?
#
loop_
_entity_poly.entity_id
_entity_poly.type
_entity_poly.pdbx_seq_one_letter_code
_entity_poly.pdbx_strand_id
1 'polypeptide(L)'
;MLAGSWSMPQRVLPHWLQHCMLAKRTVASDGTHNIPYIALGAGLLWFGWYGFNAGSELQVNTVTVSAFVTTDIAAAFAAVTWFYY
;
A
#
# COMPACT_ATOMS: atom_id res chain seq x y z
N MET A 1 -8.49 4.59 -18.88
CA MET A 1 -9.58 3.80 -18.24
C MET A 1 -9.77 4.34 -16.84
N LEU A 2 -10.96 4.83 -16.56
CA LEU A 2 -11.29 5.75 -15.47
C LEU A 2 -11.32 5.00 -14.13
N ALA A 3 -10.35 5.24 -13.26
CA ALA A 3 -10.50 4.92 -11.84
C ALA A 3 -11.54 5.87 -11.26
N GLY A 4 -12.77 5.39 -11.12
CA GLY A 4 -13.89 6.14 -10.58
C GLY A 4 -13.56 6.66 -9.19
N SER A 5 -13.55 7.99 -9.05
CA SER A 5 -13.61 8.67 -7.76
C SER A 5 -14.97 8.39 -7.11
N TRP A 6 -15.09 7.26 -6.42
CA TRP A 6 -16.22 6.94 -5.55
C TRP A 6 -16.06 7.62 -4.17
N SER A 7 -15.77 8.92 -4.19
CA SER A 7 -15.84 9.77 -2.99
C SER A 7 -17.29 10.21 -2.80
N MET A 8 -18.20 9.29 -2.51
CA MET A 8 -19.58 9.67 -2.19
C MET A 8 -19.56 10.57 -0.94
N PRO A 9 -20.07 11.82 -1.03
CA PRO A 9 -20.18 12.68 0.14
C PRO A 9 -21.10 12.00 1.15
N GLN A 10 -20.58 11.72 2.35
CA GLN A 10 -21.30 11.01 3.42
C GLN A 10 -22.65 11.65 3.80
N ARG A 11 -22.85 12.91 3.42
CA ARG A 11 -24.09 13.67 3.61
C ARG A 11 -25.25 13.23 2.70
N VAL A 12 -25.00 12.45 1.63
CA VAL A 12 -26.01 12.09 0.61
C VAL A 12 -26.43 10.61 0.68
N LEU A 13 -25.75 9.79 1.50
CA LEU A 13 -26.10 8.38 1.64
C LEU A 13 -27.33 8.21 2.53
N PRO A 14 -28.35 7.44 2.11
CA PRO A 14 -29.51 7.15 2.94
C PRO A 14 -29.08 6.35 4.17
N HIS A 15 -29.74 6.59 5.31
CA HIS A 15 -29.31 6.11 6.63
C HIS A 15 -29.12 4.60 6.72
N TRP A 16 -29.85 3.80 5.93
CA TRP A 16 -29.68 2.34 5.89
C TRP A 16 -28.35 1.89 5.24
N LEU A 17 -27.83 2.63 4.24
CA LEU A 17 -26.52 2.33 3.60
C LEU A 17 -25.34 2.62 4.53
N GLN A 18 -25.49 3.58 5.45
CA GLN A 18 -24.45 3.96 6.40
C GLN A 18 -24.11 2.84 7.40
N HIS A 19 -25.07 1.94 7.67
CA HIS A 19 -24.87 0.79 8.55
C HIS A 19 -24.28 -0.42 7.80
N CYS A 20 -24.41 -0.45 6.47
CA CYS A 20 -23.87 -1.53 5.63
C CYS A 20 -22.40 -1.31 5.25
N MET A 21 -21.93 -0.06 5.19
CA MET A 21 -20.54 0.28 4.86
C MET A 21 -19.96 1.18 5.95
N LEU A 22 -18.94 0.69 6.66
CA LEU A 22 -18.27 1.46 7.72
C LEU A 22 -17.71 2.77 7.14
N ALA A 23 -18.23 3.90 7.60
CA ALA A 23 -17.81 5.23 7.17
C ALA A 23 -16.41 5.61 7.68
N LYS A 24 -15.75 6.55 6.99
CA LYS A 24 -14.43 7.09 7.39
C LYS A 24 -14.54 7.91 8.68
N ARG A 25 -13.65 7.66 9.64
CA ARG A 25 -13.54 8.45 10.87
C ARG A 25 -13.11 9.90 10.58
N THR A 26 -13.85 10.87 11.11
CA THR A 26 -13.61 12.32 10.94
C THR A 26 -13.17 13.03 12.21
N VAL A 27 -13.06 12.33 13.34
CA VAL A 27 -12.54 12.92 14.58
C VAL A 27 -11.04 13.15 14.47
N ALA A 28 -10.59 14.36 14.80
CA ALA A 28 -9.17 14.70 14.84
C ALA A 28 -8.46 13.81 15.87
N SER A 29 -7.43 13.10 15.44
CA SER A 29 -6.57 12.31 16.32
C SER A 29 -5.42 13.17 16.85
N ASP A 30 -5.49 13.50 18.13
CA ASP A 30 -4.48 14.29 18.86
C ASP A 30 -3.32 13.42 19.43
N GLY A 31 -3.01 12.32 18.74
CA GLY A 31 -2.02 11.34 19.19
C GLY A 31 -0.75 11.45 18.36
N THR A 32 0.39 11.69 19.01
CA THR A 32 1.69 11.60 18.34
C THR A 32 1.89 10.16 17.84
N HIS A 33 1.84 9.97 16.52
CA HIS A 33 2.09 8.68 15.89
C HIS A 33 3.58 8.37 15.87
N ASN A 34 3.97 7.17 16.28
CA ASN A 34 5.38 6.77 16.37
C ASN A 34 5.90 6.37 14.98
N ILE A 35 6.57 7.33 14.32
CA ILE A 35 7.13 7.20 12.97
C ILE A 35 8.14 6.03 12.86
N PRO A 36 9.03 5.78 13.84
CA PRO A 36 9.88 4.59 13.85
C PRO A 36 9.14 3.26 13.63
N TYR A 37 7.98 3.05 14.25
CA TYR A 37 7.21 1.80 14.03
C TYR A 37 6.64 1.71 12.61
N ILE A 38 6.27 2.84 12.01
CA ILE A 38 5.82 2.89 10.61
C ILE A 38 6.98 2.54 9.67
N ALA A 39 8.17 3.09 9.93
CA ALA A 39 9.38 2.77 9.16
C ALA A 39 9.77 1.29 9.29
N LEU A 40 9.68 0.72 10.50
CA LEU A 40 9.89 -0.71 10.72
C LEU A 40 8.88 -1.57 9.95
N GLY A 41 7.58 -1.21 9.98
CA GLY A 41 6.54 -1.90 9.22
C GLY A 41 6.77 -1.83 7.71
N ALA A 42 7.14 -0.65 7.19
CA ALA A 42 7.47 -0.47 5.78
C ALA A 42 8.71 -1.28 5.37
N GLY A 43 9.74 -1.33 6.21
CA GLY A 43 10.94 -2.14 5.98
C GLY A 43 10.64 -3.65 5.96
N LEU A 44 9.80 -4.14 6.88
CA LEU A 44 9.35 -5.53 6.90
C LEU A 44 8.49 -5.87 5.68
N LEU A 45 7.65 -4.94 5.24
CA LEU A 45 6.84 -5.10 4.02
C LEU A 45 7.73 -5.22 2.78
N TRP A 46 8.74 -4.35 2.65
CA TRP A 46 9.70 -4.43 1.55
C TRP A 46 10.46 -5.76 1.57
N PHE A 47 10.99 -6.15 2.74
CA PHE A 47 11.66 -7.45 2.90
C PHE A 47 10.74 -8.62 2.49
N GLY A 48 9.50 -8.64 2.98
CA GLY A 48 8.52 -9.67 2.62
C GLY A 48 8.17 -9.68 1.13
N TRP A 49 8.22 -8.52 0.47
CA TRP A 49 7.92 -8.38 -0.94
C TRP A 49 8.93 -9.10 -1.86
N TYR A 50 10.20 -9.18 -1.46
CA TYR A 50 11.19 -10.00 -2.18
C TYR A 50 10.77 -11.48 -2.19
N GLY A 51 10.33 -12.01 -1.05
CA GLY A 51 9.86 -13.39 -0.92
C GLY A 51 8.55 -13.64 -1.67
N PHE A 52 7.65 -12.66 -1.71
CA PHE A 52 6.40 -12.75 -2.46
C PHE A 52 6.64 -12.77 -3.98
N ASN A 53 7.45 -11.85 -4.51
CA ASN A 53 7.70 -11.76 -5.95
C ASN A 53 8.66 -12.82 -6.47
N ALA A 54 9.81 -13.02 -5.82
CA ALA A 54 10.79 -14.02 -6.26
C ALA A 54 10.36 -15.45 -5.88
N GLY A 55 9.70 -15.63 -4.73
CA GLY A 55 9.25 -16.93 -4.26
C GLY A 55 8.03 -17.49 -5.01
N SER A 56 7.31 -16.66 -5.76
CA SER A 56 6.18 -17.10 -6.60
C SER A 56 6.57 -18.13 -7.69
N GLU A 57 7.85 -18.16 -8.06
CA GLU A 57 8.37 -19.10 -9.07
C GLU A 57 8.55 -20.53 -8.52
N LEU A 58 8.59 -20.71 -7.18
CA LEU A 58 8.78 -21.99 -6.48
C LEU A 58 10.04 -22.79 -6.90
N GLN A 59 10.93 -22.17 -7.68
CA GLN A 59 12.21 -22.69 -8.16
C GLN A 59 13.27 -21.60 -8.05
N VAL A 60 14.55 -21.97 -8.13
CA VAL A 60 15.67 -21.02 -8.18
C VAL A 60 16.27 -21.06 -9.57
N ASN A 61 15.74 -20.23 -10.45
CA ASN A 61 16.15 -20.14 -11.84
C ASN A 61 16.35 -18.67 -12.24
N THR A 62 16.57 -18.42 -13.53
CA THR A 62 16.78 -17.06 -14.06
C THR A 62 15.57 -16.15 -13.86
N VAL A 63 14.36 -16.71 -13.82
CA VAL A 63 13.11 -15.97 -13.57
C VAL A 63 13.09 -15.44 -12.14
N THR A 64 13.41 -16.29 -11.16
CA THR A 64 13.55 -15.90 -9.73
C THR A 64 14.51 -14.73 -9.56
N VAL A 65 15.68 -14.79 -10.19
CA VAL A 65 16.69 -13.71 -10.13
C VAL A 65 16.18 -12.44 -10.80
N SER A 66 15.52 -12.56 -11.95
CA SER A 66 14.94 -11.39 -12.64
C SER A 66 13.80 -10.74 -11.83
N ALA A 67 12.96 -11.53 -11.16
CA ALA A 67 11.89 -11.05 -10.30
C ALA A 67 12.44 -10.35 -9.06
N PHE A 68 13.53 -10.85 -8.47
CA PHE A 68 14.21 -10.20 -7.36
C PHE A 68 14.77 -8.83 -7.75
N VAL A 69 15.51 -8.75 -8.87
CA VAL A 69 16.12 -7.51 -9.35
C VAL A 69 15.07 -6.48 -9.76
N THR A 70 14.02 -6.89 -10.47
CA THR A 70 12.94 -5.98 -10.91
C THR A 70 12.13 -5.44 -9.72
N THR A 71 11.96 -6.22 -8.64
CA THR A 71 11.32 -5.75 -7.40
C THR A 71 12.11 -4.61 -6.75
N ASP A 72 13.43 -4.74 -6.68
CA ASP A 72 14.30 -3.72 -6.10
C ASP A 72 14.26 -2.41 -6.89
N ILE A 73 14.41 -2.53 -8.21
CA ILE A 73 14.40 -1.40 -9.14
C ILE A 73 13.04 -0.68 -9.10
N ALA A 74 11.94 -1.41 -9.13
CA ALA A 74 10.60 -0.83 -9.07
C ALA A 74 10.34 -0.08 -7.76
N ALA A 75 10.76 -0.64 -6.62
CA ALA A 75 10.64 0.00 -5.32
C ALA A 75 11.46 1.30 -5.24
N ALA A 76 12.69 1.29 -5.76
CA ALA A 76 13.55 2.47 -5.82
C ALA A 76 12.93 3.58 -6.67
N PHE A 77 12.44 3.27 -7.88
CA PHE A 77 11.78 4.28 -8.73
C PHE A 77 10.48 4.80 -8.12
N ALA A 78 9.69 3.96 -7.45
CA ALA A 78 8.49 4.40 -6.76
C ALA A 78 8.82 5.37 -5.61
N ALA A 79 9.87 5.09 -4.83
CA ALA A 79 10.33 5.97 -3.77
C ALA A 79 10.82 7.31 -4.34
N VAL A 80 11.65 7.30 -5.39
CA VAL A 80 12.12 8.53 -6.06
C VAL A 80 10.96 9.33 -6.65
N THR A 81 10.00 8.65 -7.29
CA THR A 81 8.80 9.29 -7.84
C THR A 81 8.00 9.97 -6.74
N TRP A 82 7.81 9.30 -5.60
CA TRP A 82 7.14 9.92 -4.45
C TRP A 82 7.93 11.13 -3.95
N PHE A 83 9.24 11.02 -3.71
CA PHE A 83 10.00 12.17 -3.23
C PHE A 83 10.00 13.36 -4.19
N TYR A 84 9.82 13.11 -5.48
CA TYR A 84 9.79 14.14 -6.50
C TYR A 84 8.43 14.84 -6.64
N TYR A 85 7.32 14.14 -6.39
CA TYR A 85 5.94 14.66 -6.53
C TYR A 85 5.30 15.00 -5.19
#